data_AF-A0A8S3XB19-F1
#
_entry.id   AF-A0A8S3XB19-F1
#
_cell.length_a   1.000
_cell.length_b   1.000
_cell.length_c   1.000
_cell.angle_alpha   90.00
_cell.angle_beta   90.00
_cell.angle_gamma   90.00
#
_symmetry.space_group_name_H-M   'P 1'
#
loop_
_entity.id
_entity.type
_entity.pdbx_description
1 polymer ?
#
loop_
_entity_poly.entity_id
_entity_poly.type
_entity_poly.pdbx_seq_one_letter_code
_entity_poly.pdbx_strand_id
1 'polypeptide(L)'
;MLSLEGKSYCASAFLDISQAFDHVWNEGLLFKLKNALPDHLYWILKSFLQQRHFIVQQGEALSDICPIKAGVPQGSILGPILYLLVTADLLTSESLITGTFADDTAILATHSDPKIA
;
A
#
# COMPACT_ATOMS: atom_id res chain seq x y z
N MET A 1 23.23 11.05 4.12
CA MET A 1 24.46 11.57 3.47
C MET A 1 24.48 13.10 3.50
N LEU A 2 23.42 13.78 3.04
CA LEU A 2 23.28 15.25 3.09
C LEU A 2 23.38 15.89 4.49
N SER A 3 22.80 15.28 5.54
CA SER A 3 22.82 15.86 6.91
C SER A 3 24.15 15.72 7.64
N LEU A 4 24.84 14.58 7.45
CA LEU A 4 26.16 14.29 8.05
C LEU A 4 27.23 15.24 7.53
N GLU A 5 27.20 15.60 6.25
CA GLU A 5 28.11 16.58 5.65
C GLU A 5 27.78 18.01 6.07
N GLY A 6 26.50 18.32 6.27
CA GLY A 6 26.02 19.65 6.67
C GLY A 6 26.03 19.95 8.18
N LYS A 7 26.40 18.99 9.03
CA LYS A 7 26.26 19.06 10.50
C LYS A 7 24.83 19.40 10.97
N SER A 8 23.82 19.01 10.20
CA SER A 8 22.41 19.18 10.58
C SER A 8 21.89 17.96 11.33
N TYR A 9 20.86 18.17 12.15
CA TYR A 9 20.14 17.12 12.84
C TYR A 9 19.15 16.45 11.89
N CYS A 10 18.97 15.14 12.03
CA CYS A 10 18.06 14.35 11.23
C CYS A 10 17.13 13.57 12.17
N ALA A 11 15.84 13.89 12.14
CA ALA A 11 14.81 13.06 12.75
C ALA A 11 14.27 12.08 11.71
N SER A 12 13.82 10.93 12.17
CA SER A 12 13.31 9.86 11.31
C SER A 12 12.10 9.19 11.95
N ALA A 13 11.03 9.03 11.17
CA ALA A 13 9.90 8.18 11.51
C ALA A 13 9.87 6.98 10.57
N PHE A 14 9.82 5.77 11.15
CA PHE A 14 9.67 4.52 10.43
C PHE A 14 8.26 3.98 10.68
N LEU A 15 7.53 3.73 9.61
CA LEU A 15 6.16 3.27 9.61
C LEU A 15 6.11 1.90 8.94
N ASP A 16 5.46 0.96 9.61
CA ASP A 16 5.19 -0.40 9.13
C ASP A 16 3.67 -0.60 9.13
N ILE A 17 3.11 -0.93 7.96
CA ILE A 17 1.67 -1.08 7.78
C ILE A 17 1.29 -2.55 7.99
N SER A 18 0.64 -2.83 9.13
CA SER A 18 0.17 -4.18 9.44
C SER A 18 -0.80 -4.71 8.37
N GLN A 19 -0.51 -5.90 7.84
CA GLN A 19 -1.37 -6.58 6.84
C GLN A 19 -1.72 -5.65 5.66
N ALA A 20 -0.72 -4.99 5.10
CA ALA A 20 -0.89 -3.90 4.13
C ALA A 20 -1.78 -4.28 2.92
N PHE A 21 -1.63 -5.49 2.39
CA PHE A 21 -2.46 -5.98 1.29
C PHE A 21 -3.92 -6.21 1.70
N ASP A 22 -4.17 -6.69 2.92
CA ASP A 22 -5.51 -6.98 3.41
C ASP A 22 -6.28 -5.70 3.78
N HIS A 23 -5.57 -4.61 4.08
CA HIS A 23 -6.15 -3.32 4.44
C HIS A 23 -6.27 -2.34 3.27
N VAL A 24 -5.95 -2.76 2.03
CA VAL A 24 -6.17 -1.89 0.87
C VAL A 24 -7.65 -1.51 0.75
N TRP A 25 -7.91 -0.21 0.70
CA TRP A 25 -9.24 0.33 0.49
C TRP A 25 -9.70 0.14 -0.95
N ASN A 26 -10.53 -0.88 -1.18
CA ASN A 26 -10.97 -1.30 -2.52
C ASN A 26 -11.70 -0.18 -3.28
N GLU A 27 -12.57 0.59 -2.63
CA GLU A 27 -13.32 1.67 -3.28
C GLU A 27 -12.39 2.79 -3.77
N GLY A 28 -11.40 3.17 -2.94
CA GLY A 28 -10.37 4.15 -3.31
C GLY A 28 -9.50 3.66 -4.47
N LEU A 29 -9.07 2.39 -4.45
CA LEU A 29 -8.33 1.78 -5.55
C LEU A 29 -9.16 1.76 -6.85
N LEU A 30 -10.42 1.34 -6.80
CA LEU A 30 -11.31 1.33 -7.96
C LEU A 30 -11.54 2.72 -8.53
N PHE A 31 -11.62 3.75 -7.68
CA PHE A 31 -11.71 5.14 -8.11
C PHE A 31 -10.46 5.54 -8.91
N LYS A 32 -9.26 5.25 -8.40
CA LYS A 32 -7.99 5.52 -9.12
C LYS A 32 -7.93 4.77 -10.46
N LEU A 33 -8.27 3.47 -10.46
CA LEU A 33 -8.23 2.64 -11.66
C LEU A 33 -9.19 3.14 -12.75
N LYS A 34 -10.39 3.58 -12.37
CA LYS A 34 -11.37 4.13 -13.31
C LYS A 34 -10.88 5.40 -14.00
N ASN A 35 -10.11 6.22 -13.28
CA ASN A 35 -9.57 7.47 -13.82
C ASN A 35 -8.30 7.25 -14.66
N ALA A 36 -7.55 6.18 -14.40
CA ALA A 36 -6.26 5.93 -15.04
C ALA A 36 -6.31 4.94 -16.22
N LEU A 37 -7.34 4.10 -16.32
CA LEU A 37 -7.39 2.99 -17.28
C LEU A 37 -8.62 3.03 -18.20
N PRO A 38 -8.53 2.46 -19.41
CA PRO A 38 -9.69 2.19 -20.24
C PRO A 38 -10.73 1.28 -19.55
N ASP A 39 -12.00 1.45 -19.91
CA ASP A 39 -13.13 0.73 -19.28
C ASP A 39 -12.95 -0.80 -19.26
N HIS A 40 -12.43 -1.39 -20.34
CA HIS A 40 -12.27 -2.85 -20.41
C HIS A 40 -11.28 -3.38 -19.37
N LEU A 41 -10.16 -2.68 -19.12
CA LEU A 41 -9.20 -3.05 -18.07
C LEU A 41 -9.78 -2.78 -16.68
N TYR A 42 -10.51 -1.67 -16.52
CA TYR A 42 -11.20 -1.36 -15.27
C TYR A 42 -12.15 -2.49 -14.87
N TRP A 43 -12.98 -3.00 -15.79
CA TRP A 43 -13.92 -4.09 -15.50
C TRP A 43 -13.22 -5.39 -15.12
N ILE A 44 -12.10 -5.72 -15.79
CA ILE A 44 -11.27 -6.88 -15.42
C ILE A 44 -10.75 -6.74 -13.99
N LEU A 45 -10.11 -5.62 -13.66
CA LEU A 45 -9.55 -5.39 -12.33
C LEU A 45 -10.63 -5.29 -11.24
N LYS A 46 -11.80 -4.72 -11.56
CA LYS A 46 -12.94 -4.69 -10.66
C LYS A 46 -13.44 -6.08 -10.33
N SER A 47 -13.58 -6.94 -11.34
CA SER A 47 -13.95 -8.35 -11.13
C SER A 47 -12.91 -9.12 -10.32
N PHE A 48 -11.63 -8.76 -10.46
CA PHE A 48 -10.54 -9.36 -9.70
C PHE A 48 -10.56 -8.96 -8.21
N LEU A 49 -10.98 -7.74 -7.89
CA LEU A 49 -10.98 -7.21 -6.53
C LEU A 49 -12.26 -7.53 -5.74
N GLN A 50 -13.42 -7.57 -6.40
CA GLN A 50 -14.74 -7.68 -5.75
C GLN A 50 -15.34 -9.09 -5.80
N GLN A 51 -16.29 -9.36 -4.88
CA GLN A 51 -17.08 -10.61 -4.85
C GLN A 51 -16.23 -11.90 -4.81
N ARG A 52 -15.06 -11.83 -4.19
CA ARG A 52 -14.20 -13.00 -3.98
C ARG A 52 -14.75 -13.86 -2.85
N HIS A 53 -14.65 -15.17 -3.02
CA HIS A 53 -15.06 -16.17 -2.05
C HIS A 53 -13.98 -17.23 -1.91
N PHE A 54 -13.95 -17.92 -0.77
CA PHE A 54 -13.05 -19.04 -0.53
C PHE A 54 -13.78 -20.19 0.16
N ILE A 55 -13.18 -21.37 0.04
CA ILE A 55 -13.54 -22.58 0.79
C ILE A 55 -12.25 -23.13 1.42
N VAL A 56 -12.38 -23.82 2.54
CA VAL A 56 -11.27 -24.50 3.22
C VAL A 56 -11.53 -26.01 3.15
N GLN A 57 -10.51 -26.77 2.75
CA GLN A 57 -10.55 -28.23 2.76
C GLN A 57 -9.61 -28.76 3.85
N GLN A 58 -10.13 -29.65 4.70
CA GLN A 58 -9.34 -30.38 5.69
C GLN A 58 -9.64 -31.87 5.57
N GLY A 59 -8.72 -32.63 4.96
CA GLY A 59 -8.97 -34.02 4.58
C GLY A 59 -10.09 -34.11 3.54
N GLU A 60 -11.16 -34.83 3.87
CA GLU A 60 -12.35 -34.96 3.03
C GLU A 60 -13.44 -33.92 3.34
N ALA A 61 -13.30 -33.15 4.43
CA ALA A 61 -14.27 -32.14 4.81
C ALA A 61 -14.03 -30.81 4.08
N LEU A 62 -15.12 -30.17 3.65
CA LEU A 62 -15.15 -28.84 3.05
C LEU A 62 -15.92 -27.86 3.94
N SER A 63 -15.43 -26.63 4.04
CA SER A 63 -16.18 -25.54 4.67
C SER A 63 -17.29 -25.02 3.75
N ASP A 64 -18.20 -24.23 4.31
CA ASP A 64 -19.08 -23.37 3.53
C ASP A 64 -18.29 -22.35 2.71
N ILE A 65 -18.90 -21.86 1.64
CA ILE A 65 -18.39 -20.76 0.83
C ILE A 65 -18.42 -19.48 1.67
N CYS A 66 -17.24 -18.91 1.92
CA CYS A 66 -17.09 -17.70 2.72
C CYS A 66 -16.65 -16.52 1.85
N PRO A 67 -17.22 -15.30 2.03
CA PRO A 67 -16.76 -14.12 1.30
C PRO A 67 -15.39 -13.64 1.81
N ILE A 68 -14.54 -13.18 0.89
CA ILE A 68 -13.25 -12.54 1.22
C ILE A 68 -13.49 -11.03 1.38
N LYS A 69 -13.20 -10.51 2.57
CA LYS A 69 -13.27 -9.06 2.89
C LYS A 69 -11.91 -8.35 2.86
N ALA A 70 -10.84 -9.06 2.54
CA ALA A 70 -9.50 -8.49 2.42
C ALA A 70 -9.40 -7.53 1.22
N GLY A 71 -8.42 -6.63 1.24
CA GLY A 71 -8.04 -5.75 0.13
C GLY A 71 -7.58 -6.53 -1.10
N VAL A 72 -6.31 -6.45 -1.44
CA VAL A 72 -5.78 -7.10 -2.65
C VAL A 72 -5.38 -8.55 -2.35
N PRO A 73 -5.64 -9.53 -3.24
CA PRO A 73 -5.25 -10.92 -3.02
C PRO A 73 -3.74 -11.11 -2.85
N GLN A 74 -3.30 -11.55 -1.68
CA GLN A 74 -1.92 -11.96 -1.44
C GLN A 74 -1.52 -13.16 -2.33
N GLY A 75 -0.28 -13.17 -2.81
CA GLY A 75 0.21 -14.20 -3.74
C GLY A 75 -0.22 -14.01 -5.20
N SER A 76 -1.01 -12.98 -5.50
CA SER A 76 -1.32 -12.61 -6.89
C SER A 76 -0.20 -11.78 -7.52
N ILE A 77 0.05 -11.97 -8.82
CA ILE A 77 1.04 -11.20 -9.59
C ILE A 77 0.68 -9.71 -9.61
N LEU A 78 -0.62 -9.40 -9.67
CA LEU A 78 -1.12 -8.01 -9.68
C LEU A 78 -1.10 -7.37 -8.29
N GLY A 79 -0.96 -8.17 -7.22
CA GLY A 79 -1.02 -7.70 -5.84
C GLY A 79 -0.11 -6.51 -5.57
N PRO A 80 1.21 -6.67 -5.76
CA PRO A 80 2.19 -5.60 -5.56
C PRO A 80 1.93 -4.36 -6.42
N ILE A 81 1.51 -4.54 -7.68
CA ILE A 81 1.23 -3.41 -8.60
C ILE A 81 0.03 -2.59 -8.10
N LEU A 82 -1.04 -3.27 -7.68
CA LEU A 82 -2.23 -2.62 -7.16
C LEU A 82 -1.93 -1.91 -5.84
N TYR A 83 -1.07 -2.49 -4.99
CA TYR A 83 -0.61 -1.84 -3.77
C TYR A 83 0.21 -0.57 -4.04
N LEU A 84 1.13 -0.60 -5.02
CA LEU A 84 1.87 0.60 -5.46
C LEU A 84 0.94 1.72 -5.93
N LEU A 85 -0.14 1.40 -6.65
CA LEU A 85 -1.12 2.41 -7.07
C LEU A 85 -1.87 3.04 -5.89
N VAL A 86 -2.09 2.30 -4.81
CA VAL A 86 -2.70 2.82 -3.58
C VAL A 86 -1.76 3.84 -2.93
N THR A 87 -0.50 3.49 -2.78
CA THR A 87 0.52 4.29 -2.07
C THR A 87 1.18 5.37 -2.94
N ALA A 88 0.94 5.40 -4.25
CA ALA A 88 1.53 6.37 -5.17
C ALA A 88 1.27 7.84 -4.79
N ASP A 89 0.19 8.11 -4.07
CA ASP A 89 -0.21 9.47 -3.66
C ASP A 89 0.22 9.79 -2.21
N LEU A 90 1.13 9.00 -1.62
CA LEU A 90 1.67 9.31 -0.30
C LEU A 90 2.30 10.72 -0.32
N LEU A 91 1.89 11.54 0.65
CA LEU A 91 2.27 12.93 0.72
C LEU A 91 3.79 13.07 0.84
N THR A 92 4.35 13.86 -0.07
CA THR A 92 5.74 14.33 -0.01
C THR A 92 5.72 15.83 0.26
N SER A 93 6.66 16.30 1.08
CA SER A 93 6.89 17.72 1.36
C SER A 93 8.32 18.04 0.95
N GLU A 94 8.58 19.25 0.47
CA GLU A 94 9.93 19.68 0.08
C GLU A 94 10.93 19.60 1.24
N SER A 95 10.45 19.69 2.48
CA SER A 95 11.26 19.58 3.70
C SER A 95 11.45 18.16 4.22
N LEU A 96 10.81 17.17 3.59
CA LEU A 96 10.82 15.77 4.02
C LEU A 96 11.43 14.89 2.93
N ILE A 97 12.25 13.93 3.36
CA ILE A 97 12.69 12.84 2.49
C ILE A 97 11.86 11.61 2.85
N THR A 98 10.92 11.26 1.98
CA THR A 98 10.09 10.05 2.13
C THR A 98 10.66 8.95 1.24
N GLY A 99 10.99 7.80 1.83
CA GLY A 99 11.34 6.57 1.14
C GLY A 99 10.32 5.48 1.44
N THR A 100 9.84 4.80 0.42
CA THR A 100 8.85 3.73 0.55
C THR A 100 9.38 2.44 -0.07
N PHE A 101 9.18 1.31 0.59
CA PHE A 101 9.47 0.00 0.05
C PHE A 101 8.39 -0.98 0.50
N ALA A 102 7.51 -1.38 -0.43
CA ALA A 102 6.30 -2.12 -0.09
C ALA A 102 5.54 -1.43 1.07
N ASP A 103 5.30 -2.13 2.17
CA ASP A 103 4.64 -1.66 3.39
C ASP A 103 5.51 -0.79 4.30
N ASP A 104 6.83 -0.80 4.13
CA ASP A 104 7.75 0.06 4.88
C ASP A 104 7.74 1.49 4.33
N THR A 105 7.57 2.46 5.21
CA THR A 105 7.73 3.89 4.89
C THR A 105 8.66 4.56 5.89
N ALA A 106 9.74 5.16 5.39
CA ALA A 106 10.65 5.98 6.15
C ALA A 106 10.45 7.46 5.78
N ILE A 107 10.24 8.31 6.78
CA ILE A 107 10.14 9.76 6.61
C ILE A 107 11.28 10.39 7.39
N LEU A 108 12.13 11.16 6.71
CA LEU A 108 13.25 11.86 7.30
C LEU A 108 13.00 13.35 7.24
N ALA A 109 13.27 14.05 8.34
CA ALA A 109 13.29 15.50 8.41
C ALA A 109 14.70 15.95 8.82
N THR A 110 15.22 16.99 8.17
CA THR A 110 16.55 17.53 8.50
C THR A 110 16.47 19.01 8.82
N HIS A 111 17.04 19.40 9.95
CA HIS A 111 17.09 20.81 10.37
C HIS A 111 18.36 21.12 11.17
N SER A 112 18.81 22.37 11.17
CA SER A 112 20.00 22.81 11.91
C SER A 112 19.77 22.94 13.42
N ASP A 113 18.52 23.19 13.84
CA ASP A 113 18.06 23.19 15.23
C ASP A 113 17.38 21.84 15.58
N PRO A 114 17.86 21.11 16.60
CA PRO A 114 17.31 19.80 16.99
C PRO A 114 15.90 19.86 17.61
N LYS A 115 15.41 21.04 18.03
CA LYS A 115 14.04 21.20 18.56
C LYS A 115 12.98 21.34 17.46
N ILE A 116 13.43 21.69 16.25
CA ILE A 116 12.60 21.89 15.07
C ILE A 116 12.68 20.66 14.14
N ALA A 117 13.83 19.96 14.17
CA ALA A 117 14.07 18.73 13.44
C ALA A 117 13.05 17.62 13.75
#